data_AF-A0A084JVH3-F1
#
_entry.id   AF-A0A084JVH3-F1
#
_cell.length_a   1.000
_cell.length_b   1.000
_cell.length_c   1.000
_cell.angle_alpha   90.00
_cell.angle_beta   90.00
_cell.angle_gamma   90.00
#
_symmetry.space_group_name_H-M   'P 1'
#
loop_
_entity.id
_entity.type
_entity.pdbx_description
1 polymer ?
#
loop_
_entity_poly.entity_id
_entity_poly.type
_entity_poly.pdbx_seq_one_letter_code
_entity_poly.pdbx_strand_id
1 'polypeptide(L)'
;MNSITDLLLFNLLLEQVSLKFRETYSPQQSIMKDWKGQDIINFQDDLRSKTGSSVSEKWFYTYIKNEPKKLPRIDILNMLSVYAGCDHWSAFAKANEDYLMPDYSTALKNDTSSSIENVLKILLKVIITIAGMAITYIVLSNKEYDYNFCLKDFYRKEAIKNVPFTIYRINTNQKERIEVNEDGCFSGKSDSKNNTFIIESPYYKNDTLSLNLERLVSRDIYLKPDDYALMLDYYSNGDIRSLKNRRRQLNQLLHNDVIVMELLPYEIGVTIYDKQQFIDKLTTPTQSLKKLLIVDTEYAGEQIKKIKYRIKS
;
A
#
# COMPACT_ATOMS: atom_id res chain seq x y z
N MET A 1 -29.53 -44.21 7.14
CA MET A 1 -29.16 -43.59 5.85
C MET A 1 -29.34 -42.09 5.97
N ASN A 2 -28.32 -41.30 5.64
CA ASN A 2 -28.38 -39.83 5.72
C ASN A 2 -29.24 -39.30 4.56
N SER A 3 -30.15 -38.36 4.82
CA SER A 3 -31.09 -37.88 3.79
C SER A 3 -30.42 -37.25 2.55
N ILE A 4 -29.16 -36.83 2.68
CA ILE A 4 -28.35 -36.29 1.58
C ILE A 4 -27.86 -37.39 0.64
N THR A 5 -27.41 -38.53 1.18
CA THR A 5 -26.93 -39.69 0.40
C THR A 5 -28.07 -40.31 -0.39
N ASP A 6 -29.25 -40.40 0.22
CA ASP A 6 -30.47 -40.93 -0.39
C ASP A 6 -30.92 -40.12 -1.62
N LEU A 7 -30.87 -38.78 -1.54
CA LEU A 7 -31.21 -37.90 -2.65
C LEU A 7 -30.18 -37.97 -3.79
N LEU A 8 -28.90 -38.19 -3.47
CA LEU A 8 -27.85 -38.35 -4.46
C LEU A 8 -28.02 -39.66 -5.24
N LEU A 9 -28.29 -40.76 -4.54
CA LEU A 9 -28.66 -42.04 -5.16
C LEU A 9 -29.89 -41.92 -6.07
N PHE A 10 -30.88 -41.13 -5.66
CA PHE A 10 -32.07 -40.91 -6.47
C PHE A 10 -31.77 -40.13 -7.75
N ASN A 11 -30.90 -39.13 -7.70
CA ASN A 11 -30.47 -38.41 -8.90
C ASN A 11 -29.71 -39.31 -9.88
N LEU A 12 -28.86 -40.22 -9.37
CA LEU A 12 -28.18 -41.22 -10.22
C LEU A 12 -29.18 -42.16 -10.89
N LEU A 13 -30.24 -42.57 -10.18
CA LEU A 13 -31.29 -43.38 -10.78
C LEU A 13 -31.99 -42.62 -11.92
N LEU A 14 -32.30 -41.34 -11.73
CA LEU A 14 -32.92 -40.51 -12.78
C LEU A 14 -32.02 -40.37 -14.01
N GLU A 15 -30.70 -40.30 -13.83
CA GLU A 15 -29.74 -40.28 -14.94
C GLU A 15 -29.78 -41.60 -15.73
N GLN A 16 -29.75 -42.75 -15.06
CA GLN A 16 -29.83 -44.05 -15.72
C GLN A 16 -31.16 -44.25 -16.45
N VAL A 17 -32.26 -43.82 -15.84
CA VAL A 17 -33.59 -43.81 -16.49
C VAL A 17 -33.57 -42.95 -17.76
N SER A 18 -32.93 -41.77 -17.71
CA SER A 18 -32.82 -40.87 -18.86
C SER A 18 -31.99 -41.47 -19.99
N LEU A 19 -30.89 -42.14 -19.68
CA LEU A 19 -30.04 -42.83 -20.66
C LEU A 19 -30.83 -43.94 -21.35
N LYS A 20 -31.54 -44.77 -20.59
CA LYS A 20 -32.33 -45.88 -21.14
C LYS A 20 -33.53 -45.42 -21.98
N PHE A 21 -34.14 -44.28 -21.63
CA PHE A 21 -35.18 -43.68 -22.45
C PHE A 21 -34.64 -43.19 -23.80
N ARG A 22 -33.46 -42.56 -23.82
CA ARG A 22 -32.80 -42.07 -25.04
C ARG A 22 -32.45 -43.16 -26.04
N GLU A 23 -32.11 -44.35 -25.56
CA GLU A 23 -31.86 -45.52 -26.42
C GLU A 23 -33.09 -45.87 -27.28
N THR A 24 -34.31 -45.62 -26.77
CA THR A 24 -35.56 -45.95 -27.46
C THR A 24 -36.14 -44.78 -28.26
N TYR A 25 -36.04 -43.54 -27.78
CA TYR A 25 -36.77 -42.38 -28.32
C TYR A 25 -35.93 -41.25 -28.95
N SER A 26 -34.60 -41.43 -29.09
CA SER A 26 -33.61 -40.65 -29.87
C SER A 26 -32.48 -39.99 -29.03
N PRO A 27 -31.20 -40.07 -29.45
CA PRO A 27 -30.03 -39.59 -28.67
C PRO A 27 -29.95 -38.07 -28.44
N GLN A 28 -30.74 -37.27 -29.17
CA GLN A 28 -30.66 -35.79 -29.17
C GLN A 28 -31.52 -35.13 -28.08
N GLN A 29 -32.25 -35.92 -27.27
CA GLN A 29 -33.09 -35.37 -26.21
C GLN A 29 -32.26 -34.79 -25.05
N SER A 30 -32.67 -33.62 -24.57
CA SER A 30 -32.08 -32.89 -23.44
C SER A 30 -32.12 -33.70 -22.13
N ILE A 31 -31.43 -33.25 -21.09
CA ILE A 31 -31.47 -33.88 -19.75
C ILE A 31 -32.93 -33.92 -19.24
N MET A 32 -33.28 -34.90 -18.40
CA MET A 32 -34.66 -35.10 -17.89
C MET A 32 -35.29 -33.83 -17.33
N LYS A 33 -34.46 -32.98 -16.72
CA LYS A 33 -34.85 -31.68 -16.17
C LYS A 33 -35.39 -30.70 -17.21
N ASP A 34 -35.11 -30.89 -18.49
CA ASP A 34 -35.53 -29.98 -19.57
C ASP A 34 -36.79 -30.45 -20.30
N TRP A 35 -37.22 -31.69 -20.11
CA TRP A 35 -38.39 -32.27 -20.79
C TRP A 35 -39.67 -31.47 -20.54
N LYS A 36 -40.50 -31.30 -21.57
CA LYS A 36 -41.77 -30.56 -21.50
C LYS A 36 -42.89 -31.36 -22.15
N GLY A 37 -44.11 -31.21 -21.63
CA GLY A 37 -45.36 -31.63 -22.27
C GLY A 37 -45.28 -32.99 -22.99
N GLN A 38 -45.02 -32.97 -24.30
CA GLN A 38 -44.92 -34.16 -25.12
C GLN A 38 -43.79 -35.13 -24.69
N ASP A 39 -42.65 -34.63 -24.25
CA ASP A 39 -41.55 -35.49 -23.76
C ASP A 39 -41.95 -36.26 -22.50
N ILE A 40 -42.69 -35.58 -21.60
CA ILE A 40 -43.20 -36.18 -20.36
C ILE A 40 -44.24 -37.25 -20.70
N ILE A 41 -45.15 -36.97 -21.64
CA ILE A 41 -46.17 -37.93 -22.10
C ILE A 41 -45.50 -39.16 -22.74
N ASN A 42 -44.54 -38.94 -23.64
CA ASN A 42 -43.81 -40.03 -24.30
C ASN A 42 -43.08 -40.91 -23.29
N PHE A 43 -42.43 -40.30 -22.28
CA PHE A 43 -41.81 -41.05 -21.19
C PHE A 43 -42.84 -41.79 -20.35
N GLN A 44 -43.97 -41.18 -20.02
CA GLN A 44 -45.03 -41.82 -19.24
C GLN A 44 -45.59 -43.06 -19.94
N ASP A 45 -45.77 -43.00 -21.26
CA ASP A 45 -46.24 -44.11 -22.07
C ASP A 45 -45.19 -45.22 -22.18
N ASP A 46 -43.91 -44.87 -22.43
CA ASP A 46 -42.83 -45.86 -22.48
C ASP A 46 -42.61 -46.54 -21.12
N LEU A 47 -42.63 -45.77 -20.03
CA LEU A 47 -42.54 -46.28 -18.66
C LEU A 47 -43.69 -47.23 -18.34
N ARG A 48 -44.90 -46.89 -18.76
CA ARG A 48 -46.09 -47.74 -18.60
C ARG A 48 -45.97 -49.03 -19.40
N SER A 49 -45.47 -48.96 -20.62
CA SER A 49 -45.29 -50.15 -21.48
C SER A 49 -44.30 -51.15 -20.88
N LYS A 50 -43.23 -50.67 -20.23
CA LYS A 50 -42.14 -51.51 -19.71
C LYS A 50 -42.35 -51.97 -18.27
N THR A 51 -43.07 -51.22 -17.45
CA THR A 51 -43.22 -51.52 -16.01
C THR A 51 -44.67 -51.78 -15.58
N GLY A 52 -45.65 -51.57 -16.47
CA GLY A 52 -47.07 -51.69 -16.17
C GLY A 52 -47.65 -50.51 -15.36
N SER A 53 -46.82 -49.56 -14.93
CA SER A 53 -47.22 -48.39 -14.14
C SER A 53 -46.52 -47.13 -14.66
N SER A 54 -47.00 -45.95 -14.26
CA SER A 54 -46.42 -44.67 -14.69
C SER A 54 -46.43 -43.64 -13.57
N VAL A 55 -45.78 -42.50 -13.80
CA VAL A 55 -45.77 -41.35 -12.89
C VAL A 55 -46.74 -40.28 -13.37
N SER A 56 -47.29 -39.48 -12.45
CA SER A 56 -48.12 -38.33 -12.85
C SER A 56 -47.27 -37.15 -13.30
N GLU A 57 -47.86 -36.25 -14.10
CA GLU A 57 -47.17 -35.01 -14.50
C GLU A 57 -46.78 -34.17 -13.27
N LYS A 58 -47.65 -34.11 -12.25
CA LYS A 58 -47.35 -33.46 -10.96
C LYS A 58 -46.11 -34.04 -10.29
N TRP A 59 -45.92 -35.37 -10.35
CA TRP A 59 -44.71 -36.01 -9.81
C TRP A 59 -43.46 -35.51 -10.53
N PHE A 60 -43.51 -35.40 -11.86
CA PHE A 60 -42.40 -34.90 -12.67
C PHE A 60 -41.97 -33.49 -12.25
N TYR A 61 -42.91 -32.56 -12.09
CA TYR A 61 -42.58 -31.22 -11.60
C TYR A 61 -42.04 -31.23 -10.16
N THR A 62 -42.56 -32.11 -9.31
CA THR A 62 -42.17 -32.17 -7.89
C THR A 62 -40.74 -32.70 -7.69
N TYR A 63 -40.35 -33.74 -8.42
CA TYR A 63 -39.10 -34.47 -8.16
C TYR A 63 -38.01 -34.26 -9.21
N ILE A 64 -38.36 -33.78 -10.41
CA ILE A 64 -37.39 -33.57 -11.51
C ILE A 64 -37.16 -32.08 -11.77
N LYS A 65 -38.23 -31.27 -11.83
CA LYS A 65 -38.10 -29.82 -12.11
C LYS A 65 -37.67 -29.01 -10.88
N ASN A 66 -38.21 -29.37 -9.72
CA ASN A 66 -37.89 -28.73 -8.44
C ASN A 66 -36.81 -29.52 -7.68
N GLU A 67 -36.25 -28.95 -6.62
CA GLU A 67 -35.31 -29.64 -5.72
C GLU A 67 -36.07 -30.36 -4.60
N PRO A 68 -36.22 -31.71 -4.67
CA PRO A 68 -37.02 -32.43 -3.69
C PRO A 68 -36.30 -32.52 -2.34
N LYS A 69 -37.01 -32.16 -1.27
CA LYS A 69 -36.49 -32.29 0.12
C LYS A 69 -36.59 -33.70 0.69
N LYS A 70 -37.31 -34.60 0.01
CA LYS A 70 -37.58 -35.99 0.40
C LYS A 70 -37.60 -36.86 -0.84
N LEU A 71 -37.35 -38.15 -0.66
CA LEU A 71 -37.49 -39.12 -1.74
C LEU A 71 -38.95 -39.32 -2.17
N PRO A 72 -39.19 -39.69 -3.44
CA PRO A 72 -40.44 -40.31 -3.84
C PRO A 72 -40.77 -41.52 -2.99
N ARG A 73 -42.04 -41.90 -3.00
CA ARG A 73 -42.49 -43.16 -2.40
C ARG A 73 -41.78 -44.35 -3.05
N ILE A 74 -41.61 -45.43 -2.28
CA ILE A 74 -40.83 -46.61 -2.66
C ILE A 74 -41.38 -47.35 -3.90
N ASP A 75 -42.69 -47.28 -4.14
CA ASP A 75 -43.34 -47.81 -5.34
C ASP A 75 -42.80 -47.17 -6.62
N ILE A 76 -42.64 -45.85 -6.61
CA ILE A 76 -42.08 -45.10 -7.75
C ILE A 76 -40.60 -45.40 -7.92
N LEU A 77 -39.84 -45.47 -6.83
CA LEU A 77 -38.41 -45.81 -6.88
C LEU A 77 -38.16 -47.21 -7.44
N ASN A 78 -38.96 -48.20 -7.03
CA ASN A 78 -38.89 -49.55 -7.55
C ASN A 78 -39.21 -49.59 -9.04
N MET A 79 -40.29 -48.93 -9.46
CA MET A 79 -40.69 -48.87 -10.87
C MET A 79 -39.60 -48.23 -11.74
N LEU A 80 -39.00 -47.13 -11.31
CA LEU A 80 -37.89 -46.49 -12.02
C LEU A 80 -36.63 -47.37 -12.06
N SER A 81 -36.36 -48.12 -10.99
CA SER A 81 -35.26 -49.10 -10.95
C SER A 81 -35.46 -50.22 -11.96
N VAL A 82 -36.69 -50.78 -12.03
CA VAL A 82 -37.07 -51.79 -13.04
C VAL A 82 -36.91 -51.23 -14.44
N TYR A 83 -37.37 -50.00 -14.67
CA TYR A 83 -37.18 -49.32 -15.94
C TYR A 83 -35.70 -49.19 -16.28
N ALA A 84 -34.84 -48.80 -15.33
CA ALA A 84 -33.39 -48.72 -15.50
C ALA A 84 -32.69 -50.08 -15.68
N GLY A 85 -33.35 -51.20 -15.37
CA GLY A 85 -32.82 -52.56 -15.54
C GLY A 85 -32.34 -53.22 -14.25
N CYS A 86 -32.76 -52.72 -13.09
CA CYS A 86 -32.51 -53.31 -11.78
C CYS A 86 -33.81 -53.84 -11.16
N ASP A 87 -33.74 -54.90 -10.34
CA ASP A 87 -34.94 -55.56 -9.81
C ASP A 87 -35.84 -54.64 -8.96
N HIS A 88 -35.25 -53.82 -8.08
CA HIS A 88 -35.96 -52.86 -7.24
C HIS A 88 -35.00 -51.83 -6.63
N TRP A 89 -35.52 -50.77 -6.00
CA TRP A 89 -34.75 -49.64 -5.46
C TRP A 89 -33.61 -50.08 -4.54
N SER A 90 -33.87 -51.01 -3.62
CA SER A 90 -32.82 -51.47 -2.70
C SER A 90 -31.65 -52.17 -3.40
N ALA A 91 -31.89 -52.85 -4.53
CA ALA A 91 -30.84 -53.49 -5.32
C ALA A 91 -30.00 -52.44 -6.05
N PHE A 92 -30.66 -51.44 -6.64
CA PHE A 92 -30.01 -50.29 -7.26
C PHE A 92 -29.19 -49.49 -6.24
N ALA A 93 -29.79 -49.17 -5.08
CA ALA A 93 -29.14 -48.43 -4.01
C ALA A 93 -27.89 -49.17 -3.53
N LYS A 94 -27.99 -50.47 -3.20
CA LYS A 94 -26.84 -51.27 -2.75
C LYS A 94 -25.71 -51.32 -3.78
N ALA A 95 -26.04 -51.50 -5.07
CA ALA A 95 -25.05 -51.55 -6.14
C ALA A 95 -24.30 -50.23 -6.34
N ASN A 96 -24.91 -49.10 -5.96
CA ASN A 96 -24.35 -47.76 -6.14
C ASN A 96 -23.90 -47.11 -4.81
N GLU A 97 -24.27 -47.68 -3.66
CA GLU A 97 -23.85 -47.23 -2.32
C GLU A 97 -22.36 -47.51 -2.11
N ASP A 98 -21.85 -48.65 -2.60
CA ASP A 98 -20.42 -48.98 -2.63
C ASP A 98 -19.60 -48.00 -3.49
N TYR A 99 -20.23 -47.32 -4.45
CA TYR A 99 -19.59 -46.30 -5.30
C TYR A 99 -19.63 -44.89 -4.67
N LEU A 100 -20.62 -44.62 -3.82
CA LEU A 100 -20.85 -43.32 -3.19
C LEU A 100 -20.25 -43.18 -1.79
N MET A 101 -19.89 -44.30 -1.14
CA MET A 101 -19.15 -44.32 0.11
C MET A 101 -18.11 -45.45 0.11
N PRO A 102 -16.82 -45.17 -0.12
CA PRO A 102 -15.79 -46.12 0.30
C PRO A 102 -15.77 -46.15 1.83
N ASP A 103 -15.90 -47.35 2.40
CA ASP A 103 -15.95 -47.60 3.84
C ASP A 103 -14.71 -47.00 4.56
N TYR A 104 -14.94 -45.93 5.32
CA TYR A 104 -13.93 -45.20 6.10
C TYR A 104 -13.41 -46.02 7.29
N SER A 105 -14.02 -47.17 7.64
CA SER A 105 -13.74 -47.88 8.89
C SER A 105 -12.69 -48.99 8.81
N THR A 106 -12.22 -49.38 7.61
CA THR A 106 -11.17 -50.43 7.46
C THR A 106 -9.80 -49.91 7.00
N ALA A 107 -9.67 -48.64 6.59
CA ALA A 107 -8.41 -48.06 6.13
C ALA A 107 -7.44 -47.59 7.24
N LEU A 108 -7.75 -47.84 8.52
CA LEU A 108 -6.82 -47.55 9.63
C LEU A 108 -5.93 -48.73 10.01
N LYS A 109 -6.02 -49.86 9.29
CA LYS A 109 -5.01 -50.92 9.35
C LYS A 109 -4.69 -51.38 7.93
N ASN A 110 -3.58 -50.82 7.47
CA ASN A 110 -2.68 -51.35 6.45
C ASN A 110 -2.90 -50.78 5.03
N ASP A 111 -1.93 -49.93 4.67
CA ASP A 111 -1.43 -49.64 3.31
C ASP A 111 -1.89 -48.40 2.52
N THR A 112 -2.33 -47.31 3.19
CA THR A 112 -2.38 -45.96 2.56
C THR A 112 -1.95 -44.79 3.47
N SER A 113 -1.37 -45.05 4.65
CA SER A 113 -0.84 -44.01 5.55
C SER A 113 0.30 -43.20 4.91
N SER A 114 1.07 -43.77 3.97
CA SER A 114 2.15 -43.04 3.31
C SER A 114 1.63 -41.97 2.34
N SER A 115 0.51 -42.18 1.64
CA SER A 115 0.10 -41.30 0.54
C SER A 115 -0.66 -40.06 1.00
N ILE A 116 -1.58 -40.19 1.98
CA ILE A 116 -2.31 -39.02 2.52
C ILE A 116 -1.42 -38.19 3.45
N GLU A 117 -0.56 -38.82 4.25
CA GLU A 117 0.45 -38.08 5.00
C GLU A 117 1.43 -37.37 4.07
N ASN A 118 1.82 -37.98 2.94
CA ASN A 118 2.68 -37.32 1.97
C ASN A 118 1.97 -36.15 1.30
N VAL A 119 0.69 -36.26 0.94
CA VAL A 119 -0.09 -35.14 0.39
C VAL A 119 -0.27 -34.01 1.41
N LEU A 120 -0.59 -34.31 2.67
CA LEU A 120 -0.67 -33.30 3.73
C LEU A 120 0.69 -32.66 4.02
N LYS A 121 1.78 -33.45 4.03
CA LYS A 121 3.16 -32.94 4.16
C LYS A 121 3.54 -32.08 2.95
N ILE A 122 3.08 -32.40 1.74
CA ILE A 122 3.30 -31.61 0.52
C ILE A 122 2.52 -30.29 0.61
N LEU A 123 1.24 -30.32 0.97
CA LEU A 123 0.42 -29.11 1.13
C LEU A 123 0.97 -28.19 2.22
N LEU A 124 1.41 -28.76 3.36
CA LEU A 124 2.05 -27.99 4.42
C LEU A 124 3.36 -27.36 3.94
N LYS A 125 4.19 -28.10 3.19
CA LYS A 125 5.42 -27.56 2.58
C LYS A 125 5.10 -26.43 1.59
N VAL A 126 4.08 -26.58 0.76
CA VAL A 126 3.64 -25.54 -0.19
C VAL A 126 3.19 -24.27 0.54
N ILE A 127 2.36 -24.41 1.57
CA ILE A 127 1.92 -23.27 2.39
C ILE A 127 3.12 -22.59 3.07
N ILE A 128 4.06 -23.36 3.62
CA ILE A 128 5.27 -22.81 4.24
C ILE A 128 6.13 -22.08 3.19
N THR A 129 6.26 -22.61 1.97
CA THR A 129 7.02 -21.94 0.90
C THR A 129 6.35 -20.64 0.43
N ILE A 130 5.03 -20.62 0.29
CA ILE A 130 4.28 -19.42 -0.09
C ILE A 130 4.37 -18.37 1.03
N ALA A 131 4.22 -18.79 2.29
CA ALA A 131 4.41 -17.90 3.44
C ALA A 131 5.84 -17.36 3.49
N GLY A 132 6.86 -18.18 3.23
CA GLY A 132 8.25 -17.76 3.12
C GLY A 132 8.49 -16.75 1.98
N MET A 133 7.88 -16.96 0.81
CA MET A 133 7.91 -16.00 -0.30
C MET A 133 7.22 -14.68 0.05
N ALA A 134 6.07 -14.73 0.74
CA ALA A 134 5.37 -13.52 1.18
C ALA A 134 6.19 -12.73 2.22
N ILE A 135 6.79 -13.43 3.20
CA ILE A 135 7.65 -12.82 4.22
C ILE A 135 8.89 -12.18 3.57
N THR A 136 9.55 -12.88 2.65
CA THR A 136 10.73 -12.33 1.95
C THR A 136 10.37 -11.14 1.07
N TYR A 137 9.22 -11.15 0.41
CA TYR A 137 8.72 -10.00 -0.36
C TYR A 137 8.45 -8.77 0.51
N ILE A 138 7.83 -8.95 1.69
CA ILE A 138 7.58 -7.87 2.65
C ILE A 138 8.90 -7.30 3.17
N VAL A 139 9.86 -8.15 3.54
CA VAL A 139 11.18 -7.72 4.03
C VAL A 139 11.98 -7.01 2.94
N LEU A 140 11.90 -7.44 1.68
CA LEU A 140 12.56 -6.74 0.57
C LEU A 140 11.90 -5.39 0.23
N SER A 141 10.59 -5.26 0.45
CA SER A 141 9.85 -4.05 0.08
C SER A 141 10.06 -2.90 1.09
N ASN A 142 10.31 -3.22 2.36
CA ASN A 142 10.55 -2.23 3.42
C ASN A 142 12.04 -1.86 3.55
N LYS A 143 12.67 -1.48 2.43
CA LYS A 143 14.07 -1.06 2.44
C LYS A 143 14.19 0.42 2.86
N GLU A 144 14.69 0.66 4.07
CA GLU A 144 15.09 1.99 4.52
C GLU A 144 16.53 2.31 4.09
N TYR A 145 16.80 3.59 3.81
CA TYR A 145 18.09 4.13 3.44
C TYR A 145 18.54 5.13 4.50
N ASP A 146 19.57 4.77 5.25
CA ASP A 146 20.23 5.67 6.19
C ASP A 146 21.10 6.68 5.45
N TYR A 147 21.18 7.90 5.97
CA TYR A 147 22.08 8.92 5.44
C TYR A 147 22.67 9.78 6.55
N ASN A 148 23.89 10.28 6.31
CA ASN A 148 24.60 11.20 7.19
C ASN A 148 25.43 12.19 6.36
N PHE A 149 25.06 13.47 6.38
CA PHE A 149 25.72 14.52 5.60
C PHE A 149 26.23 15.64 6.51
N CYS A 150 27.38 16.20 6.15
CA CYS A 150 27.98 17.31 6.90
C CYS A 150 28.15 18.55 6.02
N LEU A 151 27.75 19.70 6.54
CA LEU A 151 27.86 20.98 5.86
C LEU A 151 29.25 21.58 6.09
N LYS A 152 29.91 21.94 5.00
CA LYS A 152 31.24 22.55 4.99
C LYS A 152 31.25 23.84 4.20
N ASP A 153 32.11 24.77 4.61
CA ASP A 153 32.32 26.00 3.87
C ASP A 153 33.04 25.70 2.54
N PHE A 154 32.53 26.23 1.44
CA PHE A 154 33.09 25.98 0.10
C PHE A 154 34.53 26.47 -0.05
N TYR A 155 34.92 27.56 0.58
CA TYR A 155 36.26 28.15 0.46
C TYR A 155 37.22 27.60 1.51
N ARG A 156 36.80 27.56 2.78
CA ARG A 156 37.64 27.10 3.91
C ARG A 156 37.78 25.59 3.94
N LYS A 157 36.84 24.85 3.35
CA LYS A 157 36.75 23.38 3.41
C LYS A 157 36.58 22.83 4.83
N GLU A 158 36.20 23.68 5.78
CA GLU A 158 35.98 23.36 7.19
C GLU A 158 34.50 23.16 7.50
N ALA A 159 34.21 22.44 8.60
CA ALA A 159 32.84 22.25 9.07
C ALA A 159 32.20 23.57 9.54
N ILE A 160 30.94 23.78 9.19
CA ILE A 160 30.20 24.97 9.59
C ILE A 160 29.55 24.73 10.95
N LYS A 161 30.02 25.42 11.99
CA LYS A 161 29.52 25.26 13.36
C LYS A 161 28.69 26.45 13.82
N ASN A 162 27.70 26.20 14.68
CA ASN A 162 26.88 27.23 15.34
C ASN A 162 26.12 28.17 14.39
N VAL A 163 25.81 27.71 13.18
CA VAL A 163 25.01 28.46 12.20
C VAL A 163 23.62 27.84 12.11
N PRO A 164 22.54 28.64 12.18
CA PRO A 164 21.19 28.11 11.99
C PRO A 164 21.02 27.65 10.54
N PHE A 165 20.69 26.38 10.38
CA PHE A 165 20.29 25.79 9.11
C PHE A 165 18.85 25.28 9.21
N THR A 166 18.11 25.43 8.13
CA THR A 166 16.83 24.74 7.95
C THR A 166 16.95 23.83 6.75
N ILE A 167 16.86 22.53 6.99
CA ILE A 167 16.91 21.53 5.92
C ILE A 167 15.53 20.94 5.74
N TYR A 168 15.08 20.88 4.51
CA TYR A 168 13.87 20.19 4.14
C TYR A 168 14.18 19.02 3.22
N ARG A 169 13.67 17.84 3.57
CA ARG A 169 13.62 16.71 2.65
C ARG A 169 12.28 16.69 1.96
N ILE A 170 12.32 16.62 0.63
CA ILE A 170 11.14 16.42 -0.20
C ILE A 170 11.10 14.95 -0.59
N ASN A 171 10.04 14.27 -0.15
CA ASN A 171 9.58 13.00 -0.69
C ASN A 171 8.37 13.26 -1.59
N THR A 172 8.00 12.29 -2.41
CA THR A 172 6.92 12.33 -3.41
C THR A 172 5.62 12.97 -2.91
N ASN A 173 5.30 12.84 -1.62
CA ASN A 173 4.05 13.35 -1.03
C ASN A 173 4.22 14.28 0.19
N GLN A 174 5.45 14.52 0.69
CA GLN A 174 5.67 15.21 1.97
C GLN A 174 6.97 16.03 1.99
N LYS A 175 6.91 17.20 2.63
CA LYS A 175 8.06 18.05 2.97
C LYS A 175 8.32 17.92 4.47
N GLU A 176 9.44 17.31 4.82
CA GLU A 176 9.84 17.08 6.22
C GLU A 176 11.01 18.00 6.58
N ARG A 177 10.96 18.60 7.78
CA ARG A 177 12.07 19.40 8.30
C ARG A 177 13.05 18.50 9.05
N ILE A 178 14.33 18.63 8.73
CA ILE A 178 15.43 17.89 9.38
C ILE A 178 16.22 18.87 10.24
N GLU A 179 16.51 18.45 11.47
CA GLU A 179 17.36 19.20 12.39
C GLU A 179 18.84 18.99 12.08
N VAL A 180 19.62 20.06 12.28
CA VAL A 180 21.06 20.07 12.06
C VAL A 180 21.75 20.16 13.41
N ASN A 181 22.73 19.29 13.62
CA ASN A 181 23.50 19.18 14.84
C ASN A 181 24.39 20.44 15.00
N GLU A 182 24.90 20.68 16.21
CA GLU A 182 25.82 21.80 16.48
C GLU A 182 27.12 21.75 15.65
N ASP A 183 27.54 20.55 15.24
CA ASP A 183 28.68 20.30 14.35
C ASP A 183 28.38 20.53 12.85
N GLY A 184 27.16 20.95 12.50
CA GLY A 184 26.78 21.23 11.11
C GLY A 184 26.47 19.99 10.27
N CYS A 185 26.26 18.84 10.90
CA CYS A 185 25.84 17.61 10.23
C CYS A 185 24.34 17.37 10.41
N PHE A 186 23.78 16.49 9.60
CA PHE A 186 22.41 16.01 9.72
C PHE A 186 22.30 14.57 9.21
N SER A 187 21.47 13.78 9.87
CA SER A 187 21.31 12.35 9.57
C SER A 187 19.87 11.92 9.74
N GLY A 188 19.48 10.86 9.03
CA GLY A 188 18.15 10.29 9.16
C GLY A 188 17.95 9.06 8.29
N LYS A 189 16.69 8.64 8.17
CA LYS A 189 16.28 7.48 7.39
C LYS A 189 15.26 7.85 6.33
N SER A 190 15.38 7.28 5.14
CA SER A 190 14.41 7.47 4.04
C SER A 190 13.87 6.13 3.55
N ASP A 191 12.59 6.10 3.19
CA ASP A 191 11.95 4.98 2.48
C ASP A 191 12.24 5.01 0.97
N SER A 192 12.70 6.14 0.45
CA SER A 192 13.06 6.33 -0.96
C SER A 192 14.57 6.33 -1.13
N LYS A 193 15.05 5.70 -2.22
CA LYS A 193 16.45 5.82 -2.64
C LYS A 193 16.78 7.21 -3.20
N ASN A 194 15.82 7.89 -3.85
CA ASN A 194 16.04 9.21 -4.44
C ASN A 194 15.43 10.27 -3.52
N ASN A 195 16.25 11.21 -3.06
CA ASN A 195 15.83 12.24 -2.10
C ASN A 195 16.31 13.61 -2.57
N THR A 196 15.45 14.60 -2.39
CA THR A 196 15.80 16.00 -2.62
C THR A 196 15.88 16.73 -1.28
N PHE A 197 17.02 17.35 -1.01
CA PHE A 197 17.25 18.17 0.18
C PHE A 197 17.32 19.64 -0.24
N ILE A 198 16.50 20.48 0.36
CA ILE A 198 16.57 21.94 0.27
C ILE A 198 17.26 22.43 1.53
N ILE A 199 18.36 23.15 1.37
CA ILE A 199 19.16 23.70 2.46
C ILE A 199 18.98 25.21 2.44
N GLU A 200 18.47 25.76 3.54
CA GLU A 200 18.27 27.18 3.73
C GLU A 200 19.11 27.66 4.92
N SER A 201 19.75 28.82 4.76
CA SER A 201 20.54 29.46 5.80
C SER A 201 20.50 30.97 5.65
N PRO A 202 20.53 31.73 6.75
CA PRO A 202 20.67 33.18 6.68
C PRO A 202 22.09 33.65 6.30
N TYR A 203 23.11 32.78 6.35
CA TYR A 203 24.52 33.18 6.11
C TYR A 203 25.18 32.43 4.95
N TYR A 204 24.51 31.43 4.39
CA TYR A 204 24.96 30.66 3.23
C TYR A 204 23.87 30.69 2.17
N LYS A 205 24.27 30.63 0.90
CA LYS A 205 23.31 30.59 -0.20
C LYS A 205 22.46 29.32 -0.12
N ASN A 206 21.17 29.47 -0.39
CA ASN A 206 20.26 28.34 -0.49
C ASN A 206 20.74 27.36 -1.58
N ASP A 207 20.64 26.06 -1.30
CA ASP A 207 21.05 25.01 -2.22
C ASP A 207 20.01 23.89 -2.24
N THR A 208 19.93 23.18 -3.37
CA THR A 208 19.01 22.05 -3.55
C THR A 208 19.78 20.86 -4.11
N LEU A 209 19.79 19.76 -3.35
CA LEU A 209 20.57 18.57 -3.65
C LEU A 209 19.65 17.39 -3.95
N SER A 210 19.76 16.83 -5.16
CA SER A 210 19.10 15.57 -5.51
C SER A 210 20.10 14.43 -5.39
N LEU A 211 19.89 13.54 -4.42
CA LEU A 211 20.83 12.47 -4.07
C LEU A 211 20.17 11.09 -4.18
N ASN A 212 20.97 10.10 -4.59
CA ASN A 212 20.60 8.69 -4.53
C ASN A 212 21.29 8.03 -3.32
N LEU A 213 20.53 7.74 -2.28
CA LEU A 213 21.01 7.22 -0.99
C LEU A 213 21.47 5.75 -1.05
N GLU A 214 21.15 5.01 -2.11
CA GLU A 214 21.71 3.66 -2.31
C GLU A 214 23.20 3.72 -2.70
N ARG A 215 23.62 4.81 -3.34
CA ARG A 215 25.01 5.03 -3.77
C ARG A 215 25.78 5.95 -2.83
N LEU A 216 25.09 6.90 -2.20
CA LEU A 216 25.70 7.98 -1.44
C LEU A 216 24.98 8.14 -0.09
N VAL A 217 25.42 7.34 0.88
CA VAL A 217 24.93 7.37 2.26
C VAL A 217 25.61 8.45 3.11
N SER A 218 26.81 8.89 2.73
CA SER A 218 27.53 9.95 3.44
C SER A 218 28.46 10.75 2.55
N ARG A 219 28.45 12.08 2.71
CA ARG A 219 29.34 13.03 2.02
C ARG A 219 29.37 14.39 2.74
N ASP A 220 30.40 15.14 2.43
CA ASP A 220 30.44 16.57 2.68
C ASP A 220 29.63 17.32 1.61
N ILE A 221 28.90 18.34 2.07
CA ILE A 221 28.15 19.28 1.25
C ILE A 221 28.82 20.64 1.41
N TYR A 222 29.36 21.17 0.31
CA TYR A 222 30.06 22.44 0.33
C TYR A 222 29.12 23.58 -0.02
N LEU A 223 28.78 24.40 0.99
CA LEU A 223 27.91 25.55 0.82
C LEU A 223 28.74 26.80 0.55
N LYS A 224 28.28 27.62 -0.40
CA LYS A 224 28.89 28.93 -0.64
C LYS A 224 28.36 29.93 0.38
N PRO A 225 29.24 30.68 1.06
CA PRO A 225 28.84 31.82 1.86
C PRO A 225 27.96 32.80 1.09
N ASP A 226 27.06 33.44 1.83
CA ASP A 226 26.34 34.60 1.33
C ASP A 226 27.08 35.87 1.75
N ASP A 227 27.88 36.41 0.83
CA ASP A 227 28.75 37.56 1.10
C ASP A 227 27.96 38.79 1.58
N TYR A 228 26.72 38.98 1.12
CA TYR A 228 25.89 40.12 1.50
C TYR A 228 25.35 39.95 2.92
N ALA A 229 24.85 38.76 3.27
CA ALA A 229 24.35 38.49 4.61
C ALA A 229 25.48 38.47 5.65
N LEU A 230 26.63 37.88 5.31
CA LEU A 230 27.83 37.92 6.16
C LEU A 230 28.33 39.35 6.36
N MET A 231 28.32 40.17 5.32
CA MET A 231 28.74 41.56 5.44
C MET A 231 27.75 42.39 6.28
N LEU A 232 26.45 42.10 6.18
CA LEU A 232 25.44 42.72 7.03
C LEU A 232 25.64 42.37 8.51
N ASP A 233 25.94 41.11 8.82
CA ASP A 233 26.29 40.67 10.17
C ASP A 233 27.59 41.33 10.67
N TYR A 234 28.64 41.32 9.84
CA TYR A 234 29.91 41.98 10.14
C TYR A 234 29.72 43.46 10.44
N TYR A 235 28.90 44.18 9.68
CA TYR A 235 28.60 45.57 10.01
C TYR A 235 27.85 45.65 11.32
N SER A 236 26.81 44.85 11.51
CA SER A 236 26.01 44.88 12.75
C SER A 236 26.87 44.66 14.02
N ASN A 237 27.89 43.81 13.94
CA ASN A 237 28.69 43.37 15.09
C ASN A 237 30.15 43.88 15.12
N GLY A 238 30.65 44.57 14.09
CA GLY A 238 32.06 44.97 13.94
C GLY A 238 32.40 46.41 14.35
N ASP A 239 33.66 46.62 14.76
CA ASP A 239 34.22 47.93 15.15
C ASP A 239 34.88 48.62 13.94
N ILE A 240 34.26 49.69 13.41
CA ILE A 240 34.73 50.36 12.19
C ILE A 240 34.76 51.88 12.37
N ARG A 241 35.91 52.47 12.02
CA ARG A 241 36.25 53.90 12.25
C ARG A 241 35.49 54.92 11.38
N SER A 242 34.79 54.53 10.31
CA SER A 242 34.14 55.46 9.37
C SER A 242 32.66 55.15 9.09
N LEU A 243 31.78 55.91 9.75
CA LEU A 243 30.31 55.85 9.58
C LEU A 243 29.86 56.15 8.14
N LYS A 244 30.54 57.07 7.45
CA LYS A 244 30.21 57.47 6.07
C LYS A 244 30.39 56.31 5.08
N ASN A 245 31.48 55.57 5.20
CA ASN A 245 31.77 54.43 4.33
C ASN A 245 30.75 53.30 4.54
N ARG A 246 30.39 53.03 5.80
CA ARG A 246 29.38 52.04 6.18
C ARG A 246 28.00 52.36 5.60
N ARG A 247 27.58 53.63 5.69
CA ARG A 247 26.30 54.06 5.11
C ARG A 247 26.26 53.83 3.60
N ARG A 248 27.36 54.10 2.88
CA ARG A 248 27.46 53.85 1.43
C ARG A 248 27.38 52.36 1.10
N GLN A 249 28.10 51.53 1.85
CA GLN A 249 28.11 50.07 1.64
C GLN A 249 26.71 49.49 1.85
N LEU A 250 26.05 49.78 2.98
CA LEU A 250 24.68 49.33 3.24
C LEU A 250 23.69 49.79 2.16
N ASN A 251 23.85 51.01 1.63
CA ASN A 251 23.01 51.49 0.53
C ASN A 251 23.19 50.68 -0.78
N GLN A 252 24.35 50.08 -1.01
CA GLN A 252 24.62 49.21 -2.17
C GLN A 252 24.03 47.81 -1.95
N LEU A 253 24.08 47.27 -0.73
CA LEU A 253 23.59 45.92 -0.42
C LEU A 253 22.07 45.82 -0.39
N LEU A 254 21.40 46.85 0.13
CA LEU A 254 19.96 46.82 0.34
C LEU A 254 19.22 47.32 -0.90
N HIS A 255 18.22 46.58 -1.35
CA HIS A 255 17.35 47.02 -2.43
C HIS A 255 16.56 48.27 -2.00
N ASN A 256 16.17 49.13 -2.95
CA ASN A 256 15.57 50.45 -2.63
C ASN A 256 14.27 50.39 -1.81
N ASP A 257 13.47 49.35 -1.99
CA ASP A 257 12.24 49.04 -1.26
C ASP A 257 12.40 47.79 -0.38
N VAL A 258 13.58 47.64 0.25
CA VAL A 258 13.83 46.59 1.23
C VAL A 258 12.85 46.69 2.40
N ILE A 259 12.35 45.54 2.87
CA ILE A 259 11.53 45.43 4.08
C ILE A 259 12.34 44.72 5.15
N VAL A 260 12.62 45.41 6.26
CA VAL A 260 13.40 44.84 7.37
C VAL A 260 12.50 44.62 8.57
N MET A 261 12.43 43.39 9.07
CA MET A 261 11.59 42.98 10.20
C MET A 261 12.46 42.62 11.40
N GLU A 262 12.25 43.30 12.52
CA GLU A 262 12.80 42.94 13.83
C GLU A 262 11.77 42.11 14.61
N LEU A 263 12.19 40.92 15.04
CA LEU A 263 11.40 40.04 15.90
C LEU A 263 11.63 40.42 17.37
N LEU A 264 10.55 40.78 18.07
CA LEU A 264 10.62 41.19 19.47
C LEU A 264 10.74 39.97 20.41
N PRO A 265 11.52 40.05 21.50
CA PRO A 265 11.82 38.90 22.36
C PRO A 265 10.65 38.40 23.23
N TYR A 266 9.64 39.25 23.51
CA TYR A 266 8.56 38.94 24.47
C TYR A 266 7.13 39.22 23.96
N GLU A 267 6.95 39.60 22.68
CA GLU A 267 5.63 39.87 22.11
C GLU A 267 5.46 39.26 20.72
N ILE A 268 4.22 38.90 20.38
CA ILE A 268 3.75 38.56 19.03
C ILE A 268 3.72 39.87 18.23
N GLY A 269 4.90 40.41 17.90
CA GLY A 269 5.04 41.70 17.26
C GLY A 269 6.31 41.76 16.42
N VAL A 270 6.19 42.43 15.27
CA VAL A 270 7.33 42.73 14.39
C VAL A 270 7.44 44.24 14.22
N THR A 271 8.65 44.77 14.37
CA THR A 271 8.92 46.16 13.97
C THR A 271 9.44 46.15 12.54
N ILE A 272 8.83 46.95 11.67
CA ILE A 272 9.22 47.05 10.26
C ILE A 272 10.00 48.35 10.05
N TYR A 273 11.13 48.24 9.36
CA TYR A 273 11.95 49.37 8.95
C TYR A 273 12.08 49.42 7.44
N ASP A 274 12.05 50.64 6.90
CA ASP A 274 12.51 50.91 5.54
C ASP A 274 14.05 50.94 5.44
N LYS A 275 14.56 51.07 4.21
CA LYS A 275 16.00 51.13 3.92
C LYS A 275 16.74 52.16 4.78
N GLN A 276 16.26 53.40 4.85
CA GLN A 276 16.98 54.46 5.53
C GLN A 276 16.88 54.31 7.03
N GLN A 277 15.71 53.97 7.56
CA GLN A 277 15.52 53.70 8.98
C GLN A 277 16.44 52.59 9.47
N PHE A 278 16.58 51.50 8.71
CA PHE A 278 17.47 50.41 9.10
C PHE A 278 18.95 50.81 9.00
N ILE A 279 19.34 51.52 7.95
CA ILE A 279 20.71 52.03 7.80
C ILE A 279 21.06 52.99 8.95
N ASP A 280 20.15 53.90 9.29
CA ASP A 280 20.32 54.84 10.38
C ASP A 280 20.42 54.10 11.71
N LYS A 281 19.57 53.10 11.96
CA LYS A 281 19.66 52.23 13.13
C LYS A 281 21.05 51.57 13.22
N LEU A 282 21.49 50.89 12.16
CA LEU A 282 22.79 50.21 12.11
C LEU A 282 24.01 51.15 12.20
N THR A 283 23.85 52.42 11.87
CA THR A 283 24.94 53.41 11.95
C THR A 283 24.85 54.27 13.21
N THR A 284 23.78 54.14 13.99
CA THR A 284 23.66 54.80 15.30
C THR A 284 24.46 53.99 16.33
N PRO A 285 25.38 54.64 17.08
CA PRO A 285 26.19 53.96 18.07
C PRO A 285 25.34 53.56 19.29
N THR A 286 24.69 52.41 19.21
CA THR A 286 23.95 51.78 20.32
C THR A 286 24.54 50.42 20.65
N GLN A 287 24.67 50.10 21.94
CA GLN A 287 25.21 48.81 22.38
C GLN A 287 24.26 47.64 22.07
N SER A 288 22.96 47.92 21.92
CA SER A 288 21.92 46.92 21.66
C SER A 288 22.09 46.19 20.32
N LEU A 289 22.75 46.80 19.34
CA LEU A 289 22.96 46.19 18.02
C LEU A 289 24.10 45.17 17.97
N LYS A 290 24.99 45.13 18.98
CA LYS A 290 26.14 44.19 19.07
C LYS A 290 25.76 42.72 19.28
N LYS A 291 24.48 42.39 19.10
CA LYS A 291 23.91 41.05 19.29
C LYS A 291 22.82 40.76 18.25
N LEU A 292 22.86 41.47 17.12
CA LEU A 292 21.93 41.22 16.02
C LEU A 292 22.20 39.83 15.44
N LEU A 293 21.13 39.05 15.28
CA LEU A 293 21.15 37.74 14.63
C LEU A 293 20.18 37.77 13.46
N ILE A 294 20.70 37.52 12.26
CA ILE A 294 19.89 37.36 11.06
C ILE A 294 19.17 36.02 11.13
N VAL A 295 17.87 36.04 10.86
CA VAL A 295 16.99 34.86 10.87
C VAL A 295 16.65 34.43 9.45
N ASP A 296 16.40 35.38 8.55
CA ASP A 296 15.94 35.13 7.18
C ASP A 296 16.31 36.30 6.26
N THR A 297 16.55 36.00 4.99
CA THR A 297 16.93 36.98 3.95
C THR A 297 16.35 36.59 2.59
N GLU A 298 15.70 37.54 1.91
CA GLU A 298 15.23 37.37 0.53
C GLU A 298 15.91 38.38 -0.40
N TYR A 299 16.14 38.00 -1.66
CA TYR A 299 16.91 38.78 -2.63
C TYR A 299 16.09 39.22 -3.85
N ALA A 300 16.48 40.36 -4.41
CA ALA A 300 16.11 40.79 -5.76
C ALA A 300 17.40 41.05 -6.54
N GLY A 301 17.83 40.07 -7.34
CA GLY A 301 19.15 40.08 -7.97
C GLY A 301 20.27 39.93 -6.92
N GLU A 302 21.22 40.86 -6.91
CA GLU A 302 22.33 40.88 -5.93
C GLU A 302 22.02 41.75 -4.70
N GLN A 303 20.81 42.30 -4.59
CA GLN A 303 20.42 43.17 -3.47
C GLN A 303 19.43 42.48 -2.54
N ILE A 304 19.56 42.74 -1.24
CA ILE A 304 18.66 42.20 -0.23
C ILE A 304 17.32 42.95 -0.29
N LYS A 305 16.24 42.20 -0.49
CA LYS A 305 14.86 42.70 -0.60
C LYS A 305 14.05 42.52 0.68
N LYS A 306 14.34 41.49 1.49
CA LYS A 306 13.77 41.36 2.83
C LYS A 306 14.79 40.83 3.82
N ILE A 307 14.71 41.30 5.06
CA ILE A 307 15.54 40.83 6.18
C ILE A 307 14.62 40.56 7.37
N LYS A 308 14.78 39.42 8.04
CA LYS A 308 14.26 39.19 9.38
C LYS A 308 15.43 39.02 10.34
N TYR A 309 15.41 39.73 11.45
CA TYR A 309 16.45 39.63 12.47
C TYR A 309 15.86 39.69 13.87
N ARG A 310 16.65 39.30 14.86
CA ARG A 310 16.36 39.47 16.28
C ARG A 310 17.60 39.95 17.01
N ILE A 311 17.43 40.58 18.17
CA ILE A 311 18.55 40.92 19.06
C ILE A 311 18.63 39.85 20.14
N LYS A 312 19.76 39.17 20.24
CA LYS A 312 20.01 38.19 21.32
C LYS A 312 20.11 38.96 22.64
N SER A 313 19.30 38.60 23.64
CA SER A 313 19.42 39.14 25.00
C SER A 313 20.80 38.83 25.59
#